data_AF-A0AA41M7F2-F1
#
_entry.id   AF-A0AA41M7F2-F1
#
_cell.length_a   1.000
_cell.length_b   1.000
_cell.length_c   1.000
_cell.angle_alpha   90.00
_cell.angle_beta   90.00
_cell.angle_gamma   90.00
#
_symmetry.space_group_name_H-M   'P 1'
#
loop_
_entity.id
_entity.type
_entity.pdbx_description
1 polymer ?
#
loop_
_entity_poly.entity_id
_entity_poly.type
_entity_poly.pdbx_seq_one_letter_code
_entity_poly.pdbx_strand_id
1 'polypeptide(L)'
;MVFQLLAPLFSFYDSVFQPLLGAGPYVSLGFFSAALAALFAVIYWFLLDVERADEIKDKLNKYQDKMKEARENDNDDEASKHLKKTLQLNQKFMMLNIKPMLATIVFVGLFFPWLGNTYAPNVDMNQTDNSTFTGQLQYAGNTQELKVSNESSVLVESGNSTVGIKEDIEVLDVRWQVAGFQRLQDEDSDARLKLNAEFVPLPVNLPFVGNALNWLGFYFILIMPLTYVFRKLLGVQ
;
A
#
# COMPACT_ATOMS: atom_id res chain seq x y z
N MET A 1 12.78 15.10 5.38
CA MET A 1 12.07 16.30 4.88
C MET A 1 10.60 16.05 4.53
N VAL A 2 10.22 15.06 3.70
CA VAL A 2 8.79 14.78 3.36
C VAL A 2 7.95 14.38 4.58
N PHE A 3 8.49 13.53 5.46
CA PHE A 3 7.80 13.14 6.71
C PHE A 3 7.47 14.32 7.63
N GLN A 4 8.36 15.31 7.72
CA GLN A 4 8.13 16.51 8.55
C GLN A 4 6.99 17.38 8.01
N LEU A 5 6.81 17.43 6.68
CA LEU A 5 5.70 18.17 6.06
C LEU A 5 4.35 17.47 6.29
N LEU A 6 4.36 16.14 6.40
CA LEU A 6 3.15 15.34 6.62
C LEU A 6 2.82 15.12 8.11
N ALA A 7 3.72 15.49 9.03
CA ALA A 7 3.54 15.26 10.46
C ALA A 7 2.20 15.82 11.01
N PRO A 8 1.75 17.04 10.69
CA PRO A 8 0.45 17.54 11.15
C PRO A 8 -0.73 16.70 10.62
N LEU A 9 -0.60 16.21 9.39
CA LEU A 9 -1.60 15.36 8.75
C LEU A 9 -1.66 13.98 9.42
N PHE A 10 -0.51 13.43 9.81
CA PHE A 10 -0.43 12.16 10.52
C PHE A 10 -1.08 12.28 11.90
N SER A 11 -0.79 13.35 12.65
CA SER A 11 -1.46 13.59 13.94
C SER A 11 -2.98 13.77 13.80
N PHE A 12 -3.44 14.41 12.72
CA PHE A 12 -4.87 14.48 12.41
C PHE A 12 -5.46 13.08 12.17
N TYR A 13 -4.80 12.25 11.34
CA TYR A 13 -5.25 10.89 11.09
C TYR A 13 -5.24 10.02 12.34
N ASP A 14 -4.19 10.10 13.16
CA ASP A 14 -4.12 9.37 14.42
C ASP A 14 -5.28 9.76 15.34
N SER A 15 -5.59 11.05 15.45
CA SER A 15 -6.72 11.55 16.25
C SER A 15 -8.07 11.05 15.74
N VAL A 16 -8.31 11.11 14.42
CA VAL A 16 -9.58 10.70 13.81
C VAL A 16 -9.76 9.18 13.84
N PHE A 17 -8.68 8.43 13.61
CA PHE A 17 -8.74 6.97 13.45
C PHE A 17 -8.30 6.21 14.70
N GLN A 18 -7.95 6.87 15.80
CA GLN A 18 -7.57 6.19 17.04
C GLN A 18 -8.59 5.15 17.51
N PRO A 19 -9.91 5.44 17.57
CA PRO A 19 -10.88 4.46 18.05
C PRO A 19 -10.92 3.20 17.17
N LEU A 20 -10.66 3.38 15.87
CA LEU A 20 -10.60 2.29 14.91
C LEU A 20 -9.31 1.48 15.07
N LEU A 21 -8.16 2.14 15.23
CA LEU A 21 -6.88 1.48 15.49
C LEU A 21 -6.91 0.69 16.82
N GLY A 22 -7.58 1.22 17.83
CA GLY A 22 -7.78 0.55 19.12
C GLY A 22 -8.72 -0.67 19.07
N ALA A 23 -9.54 -0.80 18.03
CA ALA A 23 -10.37 -2.00 17.81
C ALA A 23 -9.55 -3.20 17.30
N GLY A 24 -8.27 -3.02 17.06
CA GLY A 24 -7.32 -4.04 16.65
C GLY A 24 -6.86 -3.90 15.19
N PRO A 25 -5.70 -4.46 14.85
CA PRO A 25 -5.07 -4.29 13.55
C PRO A 25 -5.93 -4.84 12.41
N TYR A 26 -6.56 -6.01 12.60
CA TYR A 26 -7.38 -6.66 11.57
C TYR A 26 -8.63 -5.85 11.20
N VAL A 27 -9.32 -5.32 12.22
CA VAL A 27 -10.55 -4.55 12.05
C VAL A 27 -10.24 -3.22 11.38
N SER A 28 -9.22 -2.52 11.87
CA SER A 28 -8.79 -1.24 11.31
C SER A 28 -8.31 -1.36 9.88
N LEU A 29 -7.43 -2.33 9.58
CA LEU A 29 -6.94 -2.54 8.22
C LEU A 29 -8.06 -2.99 7.26
N GLY A 30 -8.96 -3.86 7.73
CA GLY A 30 -10.14 -4.26 6.97
C GLY A 30 -11.06 -3.08 6.63
N PHE A 31 -11.30 -2.20 7.61
CA PHE A 31 -12.04 -0.96 7.40
C PHE A 31 -11.35 -0.06 6.37
N PHE A 32 -10.03 0.18 6.50
CA PHE A 32 -9.30 1.02 5.55
C PHE A 32 -9.32 0.43 4.14
N SER A 33 -9.17 -0.88 3.98
CA SER A 33 -9.30 -1.54 2.67
C SER A 33 -10.68 -1.30 2.05
N ALA A 34 -11.76 -1.45 2.82
CA ALA A 34 -13.11 -1.22 2.32
C ALA A 34 -13.39 0.25 2.01
N ALA A 35 -12.99 1.16 2.90
CA ALA A 35 -13.14 2.60 2.73
C ALA A 35 -12.36 3.11 1.51
N LEU A 36 -11.12 2.66 1.33
CA LEU A 36 -10.29 3.02 0.17
C LEU A 36 -10.85 2.44 -1.12
N ALA A 37 -11.34 1.19 -1.11
CA ALA A 37 -12.00 0.60 -2.27
C ALA A 37 -13.22 1.42 -2.71
N ALA A 38 -14.08 1.78 -1.75
CA ALA A 38 -15.27 2.59 -2.00
C ALA A 38 -14.88 3.99 -2.50
N LEU A 39 -13.91 4.64 -1.85
CA LEU A 39 -13.41 5.95 -2.24
C LEU A 39 -12.84 5.92 -3.67
N PHE A 40 -12.01 4.95 -4.01
CA PHE A 40 -11.46 4.83 -5.36
C PHE A 40 -12.54 4.55 -6.40
N ALA A 41 -13.56 3.78 -6.06
CA ALA A 41 -14.71 3.58 -6.94
C ALA A 41 -15.47 4.88 -7.17
N VAL A 42 -15.69 5.69 -6.12
CA VAL A 42 -16.34 7.01 -6.20
C VAL A 42 -15.51 8.00 -7.01
N ILE A 43 -14.19 8.09 -6.76
CA ILE A 43 -13.29 8.94 -7.55
C ILE A 43 -13.33 8.53 -9.02
N TYR A 44 -13.31 7.23 -9.30
CA TYR A 44 -13.36 6.71 -10.66
C TYR A 44 -14.68 7.05 -11.35
N TRP A 45 -15.81 6.76 -10.71
CA TRP A 45 -17.14 7.10 -11.21
C TRP A 45 -17.29 8.61 -11.47
N PHE A 46 -16.83 9.44 -10.54
CA PHE A 46 -16.98 10.90 -10.63
C PHE A 46 -16.12 11.53 -11.71
N LEU A 47 -14.90 11.02 -11.95
CA LEU A 47 -13.95 11.61 -12.89
C LEU A 47 -13.94 10.94 -14.27
N LEU A 48 -14.53 9.75 -14.41
CA LEU A 48 -14.62 9.06 -15.69
C LEU A 48 -15.82 9.55 -16.50
N ASP A 49 -15.54 9.96 -17.73
CA ASP A 49 -16.57 10.20 -18.74
C ASP A 49 -17.00 8.85 -19.35
N VAL A 50 -18.02 8.23 -18.73
CA VAL A 50 -18.49 6.87 -19.06
C VAL A 50 -18.95 6.78 -20.53
N GLU A 51 -19.71 7.77 -21.00
CA GLU A 51 -20.23 7.81 -22.37
C GLU A 51 -19.08 7.83 -23.40
N ARG A 52 -18.07 8.68 -23.19
CA ARG A 52 -16.90 8.71 -24.08
C ARG A 52 -16.06 7.45 -23.98
N ALA A 53 -15.96 6.84 -22.79
CA ALA A 53 -15.23 5.59 -22.61
C ALA A 53 -15.88 4.47 -23.43
N ASP A 54 -17.20 4.37 -23.42
CA ASP A 54 -17.94 3.36 -24.17
C ASP A 54 -17.93 3.63 -25.68
N GLU A 55 -18.07 4.88 -26.11
CA GLU A 55 -17.94 5.25 -27.54
C GLU A 55 -16.56 4.86 -28.11
N ILE A 56 -15.49 5.03 -27.31
CA ILE A 56 -14.14 4.65 -27.73
C ILE A 56 -13.98 3.12 -27.76
N LYS A 57 -14.56 2.38 -26.81
CA LYS A 57 -14.57 0.90 -26.83
C LYS A 57 -15.26 0.37 -28.09
N ASP A 58 -16.41 0.93 -28.46
CA ASP A 58 -17.13 0.54 -29.67
C ASP A 58 -16.30 0.79 -30.94
N LYS A 59 -15.64 1.96 -31.01
CA LYS A 59 -14.72 2.26 -32.12
C LYS A 59 -13.52 1.31 -32.13
N LEU A 60 -12.96 0.98 -30.97
CA LEU A 60 -11.85 0.02 -30.87
C LEU A 60 -12.25 -1.34 -31.43
N ASN A 61 -13.39 -1.89 -31.03
CA ASN A 61 -13.90 -3.17 -31.55
C ASN A 61 -14.09 -3.10 -33.08
N LYS A 62 -14.75 -2.04 -33.56
CA LYS A 62 -14.96 -1.82 -35.01
C LYS A 62 -13.66 -1.77 -35.81
N TYR A 63 -12.62 -1.10 -35.31
CA TYR A 63 -11.33 -1.03 -36.01
C TYR A 63 -10.50 -2.32 -35.85
N GLN A 64 -10.67 -3.07 -34.77
CA GLN A 64 -10.06 -4.38 -34.62
C GLN A 64 -10.64 -5.40 -35.60
N ASP A 65 -11.96 -5.39 -35.82
CA ASP A 65 -12.61 -6.29 -36.78
C ASP A 65 -12.21 -5.94 -38.22
N LYS A 66 -12.24 -4.65 -38.58
CA LYS A 66 -11.74 -4.19 -39.90
C LYS A 66 -10.27 -4.52 -40.15
N MET A 67 -9.44 -4.49 -39.10
CA MET A 67 -8.04 -4.90 -39.20
C MET A 67 -7.91 -6.40 -39.47
N LYS A 68 -8.75 -7.25 -38.88
CA LYS A 68 -8.79 -8.70 -39.17
C LYS A 68 -9.24 -8.94 -40.61
N GLU A 69 -10.33 -8.31 -41.03
CA GLU A 69 -10.83 -8.40 -42.42
C GLU A 69 -9.75 -7.96 -43.44
N ALA A 70 -9.04 -6.87 -43.19
CA ALA A 70 -7.98 -6.41 -44.09
C ALA A 70 -6.79 -7.41 -44.17
N ARG A 71 -6.46 -8.08 -43.06
CA ARG A 71 -5.43 -9.13 -43.02
C ARG A 71 -5.85 -10.40 -43.74
N GLU A 72 -7.11 -10.80 -43.61
CA GLU A 72 -7.67 -11.95 -44.33
C GLU A 72 -7.69 -11.73 -45.85
N ASN A 73 -7.78 -10.47 -46.28
CA ASN A 73 -7.77 -10.07 -47.69
C ASN A 73 -6.38 -9.65 -48.21
N ASP A 74 -5.29 -9.99 -47.50
CA ASP A 74 -3.89 -9.63 -47.83
C ASP A 74 -3.68 -8.13 -48.15
N ASN A 75 -4.46 -7.23 -47.50
CA ASN A 75 -4.37 -5.79 -47.67
C ASN A 75 -3.62 -5.14 -46.50
N ASP A 76 -2.29 -5.26 -46.54
CA ASP A 76 -1.38 -4.80 -45.48
C ASP A 76 -1.45 -3.29 -45.21
N ASP A 77 -1.75 -2.48 -46.23
CA ASP A 77 -1.85 -1.03 -46.11
C ASP A 77 -3.08 -0.61 -45.30
N GLU A 78 -4.27 -1.17 -45.61
CA GLU A 78 -5.48 -0.90 -44.83
C GLU A 78 -5.40 -1.54 -43.43
N ALA A 79 -4.78 -2.72 -43.30
CA ALA A 79 -4.51 -3.33 -41.99
C ALA A 79 -3.64 -2.40 -41.11
N SER A 80 -2.58 -1.81 -41.68
CA SER A 80 -1.70 -0.85 -40.99
C SER A 80 -2.43 0.43 -40.59
N LYS A 81 -3.34 0.91 -41.45
CA LYS A 81 -4.17 2.08 -41.17
C LYS A 81 -5.17 1.83 -40.04
N HIS A 82 -5.81 0.66 -40.00
CA HIS A 82 -6.70 0.27 -38.91
C HIS A 82 -5.94 0.09 -37.60
N LEU A 83 -4.76 -0.53 -37.63
CA LEU A 83 -3.86 -0.60 -36.48
C LEU A 83 -3.54 0.80 -35.93
N LYS A 84 -3.16 1.75 -36.80
CA LYS A 84 -2.89 3.13 -36.39
C LYS A 84 -4.10 3.79 -35.72
N LYS A 85 -5.32 3.53 -36.20
CA LYS A 85 -6.54 4.01 -35.53
C LYS A 85 -6.79 3.34 -34.19
N THR A 86 -6.59 2.04 -34.08
CA THR A 86 -6.69 1.31 -32.80
C THR A 86 -5.71 1.89 -31.78
N LEU A 87 -4.45 2.14 -32.17
CA LEU A 87 -3.45 2.77 -31.30
C LEU A 87 -3.89 4.17 -30.83
N GLN A 88 -4.38 5.01 -31.74
CA GLN A 88 -4.88 6.36 -31.39
C GLN A 88 -6.08 6.31 -30.45
N LEU A 89 -7.00 5.37 -30.65
CA LEU A 89 -8.15 5.18 -29.78
C LEU A 89 -7.74 4.65 -28.41
N ASN A 90 -6.79 3.70 -28.34
CA ASN A 90 -6.21 3.23 -27.09
C ASN A 90 -5.54 4.36 -26.31
N GLN A 91 -4.82 5.26 -26.98
CA GLN A 91 -4.24 6.46 -26.34
C GLN A 91 -5.33 7.37 -25.76
N LYS A 92 -6.41 7.63 -26.51
CA LYS A 92 -7.55 8.42 -26.01
C LYS A 92 -8.25 7.74 -24.84
N PHE A 93 -8.47 6.44 -24.93
CA PHE A 93 -9.06 5.64 -23.85
C PHE A 93 -8.21 5.69 -22.58
N MET A 94 -6.88 5.55 -22.73
CA MET A 94 -5.95 5.70 -21.62
C MET A 94 -6.04 7.11 -21.00
N MET A 95 -6.03 8.17 -21.82
CA MET A 95 -6.15 9.55 -21.32
C MET A 95 -7.44 9.83 -20.54
N LEU A 96 -8.56 9.21 -20.91
CA LEU A 96 -9.80 9.29 -20.13
C LEU A 96 -9.63 8.67 -18.73
N ASN A 97 -8.89 7.57 -18.64
CA ASN A 97 -8.62 6.88 -17.37
C ASN A 97 -7.50 7.54 -16.55
N ILE A 98 -6.62 8.34 -17.17
CA ILE A 98 -5.52 9.03 -16.47
C ILE A 98 -6.06 10.01 -15.41
N LYS A 99 -7.16 10.73 -15.68
CA LYS A 99 -7.72 11.70 -14.73
C LYS A 99 -8.10 11.05 -13.39
N PRO A 100 -8.96 9.99 -13.37
CA PRO A 100 -9.19 9.21 -12.16
C PRO A 100 -7.92 8.68 -11.53
N MET A 101 -7.01 8.13 -12.33
CA MET A 101 -5.78 7.51 -11.83
C MET A 101 -4.89 8.53 -11.10
N LEU A 102 -4.66 9.71 -11.68
CA LEU A 102 -3.87 10.77 -11.05
C LEU A 102 -4.52 11.24 -9.74
N ALA A 103 -5.85 11.39 -9.71
CA ALA A 103 -6.56 11.72 -8.48
C ALA A 103 -6.34 10.65 -7.39
N THR A 104 -6.42 9.37 -7.76
CA THR A 104 -6.13 8.27 -6.81
C THR A 104 -4.67 8.26 -6.36
N ILE A 105 -3.70 8.54 -7.25
CA ILE A 105 -2.27 8.59 -6.90
C ILE A 105 -2.00 9.72 -5.91
N VAL A 106 -2.56 10.91 -6.14
CA VAL A 106 -2.40 12.04 -5.21
C VAL A 106 -2.98 11.69 -3.85
N PHE A 107 -4.17 11.09 -3.82
CA PHE A 107 -4.79 10.66 -2.57
C PHE A 107 -3.95 9.59 -1.85
N VAL A 108 -3.54 8.55 -2.57
CA VAL A 108 -2.67 7.48 -2.05
C VAL A 108 -1.36 8.06 -1.52
N GLY A 109 -0.74 8.98 -2.24
CA GLY A 109 0.51 9.63 -1.83
C GLY A 109 0.40 10.43 -0.53
N LEU A 110 -0.80 10.86 -0.14
CA LEU A 110 -1.05 11.54 1.14
C LEU A 110 -1.42 10.56 2.27
N PHE A 111 -2.14 9.49 1.94
CA PHE A 111 -2.70 8.57 2.93
C PHE A 111 -1.82 7.34 3.22
N PHE A 112 -1.18 6.76 2.21
CA PHE A 112 -0.35 5.57 2.38
C PHE A 112 0.90 5.77 3.22
N PRO A 113 1.62 6.91 3.16
CA PRO A 113 2.73 7.15 4.06
C PRO A 113 2.33 7.06 5.54
N TRP A 114 1.12 7.52 5.87
CA TRP A 114 0.57 7.38 7.21
C TRP A 114 0.29 5.90 7.55
N LEU A 115 -0.42 5.16 6.70
CA LEU A 115 -0.63 3.71 6.91
C LEU A 115 0.69 2.94 7.08
N GLY A 116 1.69 3.29 6.27
CA GLY A 116 3.04 2.75 6.37
C GLY A 116 3.69 3.07 7.70
N ASN A 117 3.53 4.28 8.22
CA ASN A 117 4.03 4.65 9.55
C ASN A 117 3.28 3.92 10.68
N THR A 118 1.97 3.68 10.52
CA THR A 118 1.14 2.98 11.52
C THR A 118 1.40 1.48 11.57
N TYR A 119 1.58 0.82 10.42
CA TYR A 119 1.71 -0.65 10.33
C TYR A 119 3.10 -1.15 9.93
N ALA A 120 4.02 -0.26 9.56
CA ALA A 120 5.44 -0.58 9.38
C ALA A 120 6.34 0.55 9.93
N PRO A 121 6.24 0.84 11.24
CA PRO A 121 6.95 1.96 11.84
C PRO A 121 8.46 1.76 11.78
N ASN A 122 9.17 2.88 11.60
CA ASN A 122 10.57 2.98 11.96
C ASN A 122 10.63 3.56 13.37
N VAL A 123 11.09 2.77 14.32
CA VAL A 123 11.30 3.22 15.69
C VAL A 123 12.70 3.81 15.76
N ASP A 124 12.77 5.12 16.01
CA ASP A 124 14.03 5.79 16.29
C ASP A 124 14.52 5.34 17.68
N MET A 125 15.80 5.00 17.75
CA MET A 125 16.44 4.34 18.88
C MET A 125 17.63 5.15 19.36
N ASN A 126 17.73 5.37 20.66
CA ASN A 126 18.83 6.07 21.30
C ASN A 126 19.73 5.07 22.04
N GLN A 127 21.03 5.26 21.90
CA GLN A 127 22.02 4.43 22.56
C GLN A 127 22.00 4.70 24.06
N THR A 128 21.84 3.65 24.85
CA THR A 128 21.87 3.71 26.33
C THR A 128 23.18 3.14 26.88
N ASP A 129 23.70 2.10 26.24
CA ASP A 129 25.00 1.48 26.55
C ASP A 129 25.78 1.18 25.26
N ASN A 130 27.05 0.75 25.36
CA ASN A 130 27.92 0.47 24.20
C ASN A 130 27.29 -0.48 23.14
N SER A 131 26.39 -1.37 23.55
CA SER A 131 25.69 -2.33 22.69
C SER A 131 24.16 -2.25 22.75
N THR A 132 23.59 -1.43 23.65
CA THR A 132 22.14 -1.41 23.92
C THR A 132 21.52 -0.11 23.44
N PHE A 133 20.44 -0.24 22.68
CA PHE A 133 19.63 0.86 22.18
C PHE A 133 18.20 0.76 22.72
N THR A 134 17.56 1.90 22.97
CA THR A 134 16.19 1.94 23.47
C THR A 134 15.34 2.88 22.62
N GLY A 135 14.08 2.54 22.43
CA GLY A 135 13.15 3.34 21.64
C GLY A 135 11.72 3.02 22.01
N GLN A 136 10.79 3.83 21.52
CA GLN A 136 9.39 3.75 21.88
C GLN A 136 8.55 3.39 20.65
N LEU A 137 7.94 2.20 20.67
CA LEU A 137 6.93 1.82 19.71
C LEU A 137 5.59 2.44 20.11
N GLN A 138 4.98 3.19 19.20
CA GLN A 138 3.65 3.75 19.38
C GLN A 138 2.66 3.07 18.45
N TYR A 139 1.56 2.57 19.01
CA TYR A 139 0.46 1.99 18.24
C TYR A 139 -0.87 2.19 18.98
N ALA A 140 -1.92 2.60 18.25
CA ALA A 140 -3.27 2.84 18.78
C ALA A 140 -3.33 3.79 20.02
N GLY A 141 -2.38 4.72 20.11
CA GLY A 141 -2.26 5.65 21.25
C GLY A 141 -1.58 5.07 22.49
N ASN A 142 -1.15 3.81 22.43
CA ASN A 142 -0.34 3.18 23.47
C ASN A 142 1.14 3.20 23.06
N THR A 143 2.02 3.29 24.06
CA THR A 143 3.46 3.31 23.86
C THR A 143 4.11 2.18 24.63
N GLN A 144 4.99 1.43 23.98
CA GLN A 144 5.78 0.38 24.60
C GLN A 144 7.27 0.62 24.33
N GLU A 145 8.08 0.51 25.38
CA GLU A 145 9.54 0.57 25.24
C GLU A 145 10.06 -0.72 24.60
N LEU A 146 10.96 -0.55 23.63
CA LEU A 146 11.71 -1.61 22.97
C LEU A 146 13.18 -1.40 23.27
N LYS A 147 13.89 -2.50 23.57
CA LYS A 147 15.34 -2.50 23.74
C LYS A 147 15.96 -3.34 22.63
N VAL A 148 17.13 -2.94 22.15
CA VAL A 148 17.87 -3.67 21.12
C VAL A 148 19.29 -3.86 21.62
N SER A 149 19.68 -5.11 21.84
CA SER A 149 21.07 -5.48 22.14
C SER A 149 21.78 -5.90 20.87
N ASN A 150 22.96 -5.34 20.63
CA ASN A 150 23.79 -5.57 19.46
C ASN A 150 25.23 -5.89 19.88
N GLU A 151 25.38 -7.04 20.55
CA GLU A 151 26.68 -7.58 20.97
C GLU A 151 27.24 -8.58 19.94
N SER A 152 26.55 -9.70 19.75
CA SER A 152 26.94 -10.79 18.83
C SER A 152 25.89 -11.03 17.73
N SER A 153 24.63 -10.77 18.04
CA SER A 153 23.49 -10.74 17.12
C SER A 153 22.54 -9.63 17.57
N VAL A 154 21.75 -9.09 16.64
CA VAL A 154 20.76 -8.06 16.98
C VAL A 154 19.55 -8.75 17.60
N LEU A 155 19.35 -8.52 18.89
CA LEU A 155 18.23 -9.03 19.66
C LEU A 155 17.33 -7.87 20.08
N VAL A 156 16.05 -7.98 19.81
CA VAL A 156 15.01 -7.02 20.20
C VAL A 156 14.27 -7.58 21.39
N GLU A 157 14.22 -6.80 22.47
CA GLU A 157 13.53 -7.12 23.71
C GLU A 157 12.32 -6.20 23.89
N SER A 158 11.18 -6.81 24.21
CA SER A 158 10.00 -6.11 24.70
C SER A 158 9.38 -6.90 25.85
N GLY A 159 9.39 -6.31 27.05
CA GLY A 159 8.93 -6.99 28.26
C GLY A 159 9.74 -8.26 28.54
N ASN A 160 9.09 -9.43 28.45
CA ASN A 160 9.70 -10.74 28.70
C ASN A 160 10.09 -11.50 27.41
N SER A 161 9.92 -10.90 26.24
CA SER A 161 10.16 -11.52 24.95
C SER A 161 11.42 -10.96 24.31
N THR A 162 12.29 -11.84 23.82
CA THR A 162 13.53 -11.50 23.09
C THR A 162 13.52 -12.21 21.75
N VAL A 163 13.69 -11.47 20.66
CA VAL A 163 13.63 -12.02 19.29
C VAL A 163 14.77 -11.47 18.41
N GLY A 164 15.19 -12.24 17.42
CA GLY A 164 16.17 -11.83 16.42
C GLY A 164 15.57 -11.07 15.23
N ILE A 165 16.43 -10.71 14.28
CA ILE A 165 16.01 -10.14 12.98
C ILE A 165 15.25 -11.20 12.16
N LYS A 166 14.13 -10.79 11.54
CA LYS A 166 13.14 -11.62 10.82
C LYS A 166 12.33 -12.57 11.71
N GLU A 167 12.41 -12.40 13.01
CA GLU A 167 11.52 -13.06 13.95
C GLU A 167 10.41 -12.11 14.39
N ASP A 168 9.34 -12.70 14.93
CA ASP A 168 8.11 -12.00 15.23
C ASP A 168 7.98 -11.79 16.74
N ILE A 169 7.65 -10.57 17.14
CA ILE A 169 7.41 -10.19 18.53
C ILE A 169 5.99 -9.66 18.67
N GLU A 170 5.30 -10.11 19.71
CA GLU A 170 3.95 -9.65 20.03
C GLU A 170 4.02 -8.47 21.00
N VAL A 171 3.61 -7.29 20.53
CA VAL A 171 3.69 -6.04 21.29
C VAL A 171 2.44 -5.20 20.97
N LEU A 172 1.78 -4.68 22.01
CA LEU A 172 0.54 -3.90 21.88
C LEU A 172 -0.59 -4.65 21.13
N ASP A 173 -0.74 -5.95 21.39
CA ASP A 173 -1.72 -6.86 20.74
C ASP A 173 -1.57 -6.96 19.20
N VAL A 174 -0.38 -6.66 18.70
CA VAL A 174 -0.01 -6.77 17.29
C VAL A 174 1.24 -7.63 17.18
N ARG A 175 1.28 -8.51 16.18
CA ARG A 175 2.49 -9.25 15.82
C ARG A 175 3.33 -8.39 14.90
N TRP A 176 4.56 -8.12 15.32
CA TRP A 176 5.52 -7.33 14.58
C TRP A 176 6.69 -8.19 14.17
N GLN A 177 6.99 -8.25 12.88
CA GLN A 177 8.24 -8.80 12.40
C GLN A 177 9.35 -7.76 12.53
N VAL A 178 10.48 -8.14 13.12
CA VAL A 178 11.68 -7.33 13.17
C VAL A 178 12.36 -7.35 11.79
N ALA A 179 12.03 -6.37 10.95
CA ALA A 179 12.48 -6.35 9.56
C ALA A 179 13.96 -6.00 9.40
N GLY A 180 14.50 -5.18 10.31
CA GLY A 180 15.91 -4.80 10.28
C GLY A 180 16.27 -3.77 11.33
N PHE A 181 17.57 -3.65 11.59
CA PHE A 181 18.16 -2.68 12.49
C PHE A 181 19.34 -2.00 11.79
N GLN A 182 19.40 -0.67 11.86
CA GLN A 182 20.44 0.12 11.22
C GLN A 182 20.93 1.21 12.16
N ARG A 183 22.24 1.29 12.38
CA ARG A 183 22.87 2.42 13.07
C ARG A 183 22.93 3.63 12.15
N LEU A 184 22.66 4.80 12.69
CA LEU A 184 22.69 6.08 11.98
C LEU A 184 23.95 6.83 12.42
N GLN A 185 24.64 7.46 11.48
CA GLN A 185 25.92 8.15 11.75
C GLN A 185 25.79 9.67 11.89
N ASP A 186 24.67 10.27 11.47
CA ASP A 186 24.49 11.73 11.38
C ASP A 186 23.01 12.18 11.54
N GLU A 187 22.25 11.55 12.43
CA GLU A 187 20.84 11.93 12.69
C GLU A 187 20.56 12.14 14.19
N ASP A 188 19.41 12.73 14.52
CA ASP A 188 18.94 12.99 15.90
C ASP A 188 18.74 11.70 16.76
N SER A 189 18.92 10.52 16.16
CA SER A 189 18.84 9.21 16.82
C SER A 189 20.01 8.33 16.37
N ASP A 190 20.49 7.47 17.28
CA ASP A 190 21.69 6.65 17.06
C ASP A 190 21.43 5.42 16.17
N ALA A 191 20.18 4.95 16.13
CA ALA A 191 19.77 3.83 15.30
C ALA A 191 18.28 3.86 14.95
N ARG A 192 17.90 3.04 13.97
CA ARG A 192 16.52 2.76 13.59
C ARG A 192 16.23 1.28 13.63
N LEU A 193 15.12 0.93 14.27
CA LEU A 193 14.52 -0.40 14.20
C LEU A 193 13.32 -0.34 13.26
N LYS A 194 13.33 -1.19 12.24
CA LYS A 194 12.22 -1.32 11.30
C LYS A 194 11.35 -2.50 11.72
N LEU A 195 10.06 -2.22 11.91
CA LEU A 195 9.05 -3.23 12.23
C LEU A 195 8.04 -3.31 11.10
N ASN A 196 7.46 -4.50 10.89
CA ASN A 196 6.32 -4.69 10.00
C ASN A 196 5.22 -5.43 10.75
N ALA A 197 4.00 -4.91 10.77
CA ALA A 197 2.85 -5.62 11.29
C ALA A 197 2.52 -6.82 10.39
N GLU A 198 2.42 -7.98 11.04
CA GLU A 198 2.08 -9.25 10.43
C GLU A 198 0.61 -9.59 10.70
N PHE A 199 -0.09 -10.05 9.66
CA PHE A 199 -1.51 -10.36 9.74
C PHE A 199 -1.80 -11.84 9.48
N VAL A 200 -1.18 -12.43 8.47
CA VAL A 200 -1.49 -13.81 8.09
C VAL A 200 -0.20 -14.59 7.92
N PRO A 201 0.11 -15.58 8.77
CA PRO A 201 1.24 -16.46 8.54
C PRO A 201 0.96 -17.29 7.28
N LEU A 202 1.97 -17.43 6.43
CA LEU A 202 1.88 -18.19 5.19
C LEU A 202 2.36 -19.62 5.42
N PRO A 203 1.70 -20.63 4.85
CA PRO A 203 2.13 -22.03 4.96
C PRO A 203 3.42 -22.31 4.18
N VAL A 204 3.84 -21.38 3.32
CA VAL A 204 5.04 -21.47 2.48
C VAL A 204 5.76 -20.13 2.47
N ASN A 205 7.10 -20.19 2.49
CA ASN A 205 7.94 -19.00 2.37
C ASN A 205 7.90 -18.48 0.93
N LEU A 206 7.34 -17.29 0.72
CA LEU A 206 7.32 -16.66 -0.61
C LEU A 206 8.57 -15.80 -0.81
N PRO A 207 9.21 -15.85 -2.00
CA PRO A 207 10.29 -14.93 -2.31
C PRO A 207 9.77 -13.48 -2.18
N PHE A 208 10.57 -12.62 -1.55
CA PHE A 208 10.29 -11.20 -1.25
C PHE A 208 9.24 -10.91 -0.16
N VAL A 209 8.28 -11.80 0.11
CA VAL A 209 7.22 -11.59 1.12
C VAL A 209 7.54 -12.28 2.45
N GLY A 210 8.31 -13.37 2.42
CA GLY A 210 8.72 -14.11 3.61
C GLY A 210 7.71 -15.17 4.03
N ASN A 211 7.75 -15.53 5.31
CA ASN A 211 6.88 -16.56 5.91
C ASN A 211 5.50 -16.02 6.30
N ALA A 212 5.23 -14.73 6.08
CA ALA A 212 3.99 -14.11 6.49
C ALA A 212 3.59 -12.92 5.63
N LEU A 213 2.29 -12.66 5.62
CA LEU A 213 1.69 -11.56 4.89
C LEU A 213 1.70 -10.30 5.75
N ASN A 214 2.55 -9.35 5.36
CA ASN A 214 2.59 -8.01 5.93
C ASN A 214 1.29 -7.23 5.66
N TRP A 215 1.08 -6.15 6.41
CA TRP A 215 -0.07 -5.25 6.27
C TRP A 215 -0.38 -4.86 4.81
N LEU A 216 0.64 -4.57 4.00
CA LEU A 216 0.47 -4.15 2.61
C LEU A 216 -0.11 -5.27 1.75
N GLY A 217 0.39 -6.49 1.92
CA GLY A 217 -0.10 -7.66 1.18
C GLY A 217 -1.54 -7.98 1.56
N PHE A 218 -1.85 -7.94 2.87
CA PHE A 218 -3.20 -8.15 3.37
C PHE A 218 -4.18 -7.10 2.83
N TYR A 219 -3.77 -5.83 2.85
CA TYR A 219 -4.53 -4.74 2.26
C TYR A 219 -4.85 -4.99 0.78
N PHE A 220 -3.87 -5.42 -0.03
CA PHE A 220 -4.07 -5.67 -1.46
C PHE A 220 -5.05 -6.81 -1.72
N ILE A 221 -4.98 -7.88 -0.94
CA ILE A 221 -5.91 -9.01 -1.04
C ILE A 221 -7.35 -8.55 -0.78
N LEU A 222 -7.55 -7.67 0.20
CA LEU A 222 -8.89 -7.14 0.52
C LEU A 222 -9.39 -6.14 -0.53
N ILE A 223 -8.54 -5.21 -0.97
CA ILE A 223 -9.00 -4.11 -1.83
C ILE A 223 -9.36 -4.55 -3.24
N MET A 224 -8.69 -5.56 -3.81
CA MET A 224 -8.93 -6.01 -5.19
C MET A 224 -10.39 -6.44 -5.44
N PRO A 225 -10.97 -7.40 -4.68
CA PRO A 225 -12.36 -7.80 -4.86
C PRO A 225 -13.33 -6.66 -4.51
N LEU A 226 -13.05 -5.90 -3.45
CA LEU A 226 -13.91 -4.79 -3.02
C LEU A 226 -13.99 -3.69 -4.08
N THR A 227 -12.87 -3.36 -4.73
CA THR A 227 -12.84 -2.36 -5.79
C THR A 227 -13.70 -2.77 -6.98
N TYR A 228 -13.65 -4.05 -7.37
CA TYR A 228 -14.51 -4.58 -8.42
C TYR A 228 -15.99 -4.48 -8.04
N VAL A 229 -16.35 -4.90 -6.82
CA VAL A 229 -17.72 -4.82 -6.31
C VAL A 229 -18.23 -3.36 -6.31
N PHE A 230 -17.47 -2.42 -5.75
CA PHE A 230 -17.90 -1.03 -5.68
C PHE A 230 -17.99 -0.35 -7.04
N ARG A 231 -17.06 -0.62 -7.97
CA ARG A 231 -17.13 -0.08 -9.33
C ARG A 231 -18.34 -0.61 -10.10
N LYS A 232 -18.65 -1.89 -9.92
CA LYS A 232 -19.84 -2.51 -10.51
C LYS A 232 -21.13 -1.91 -9.94
N LEU A 233 -21.19 -1.67 -8.63
CA LEU A 233 -22.33 -1.00 -7.98
C LEU A 233 -22.57 0.42 -8.50
N LEU A 234 -21.49 1.13 -8.89
CA LEU A 234 -21.56 2.47 -9.46
C LEU A 234 -21.74 2.48 -10.99
N GLY A 235 -21.85 1.32 -11.64
CA GLY A 235 -22.08 1.20 -13.08
C GLY A 235 -20.90 1.63 -13.95
N VAL A 236 -19.68 1.61 -13.42
CA VAL A 236 -18.46 2.01 -14.17
C VAL A 236 -17.68 0.82 -14.73
N GLN A 237 -18.15 -0.40 -14.44
CA GLN A 237 -17.54 -1.66 -14.83
C GLN A 237 -18.59 -2.67 -15.25
#